data_AF-A0A059FVB7-F1
#
_entry.id   AF-A0A059FVB7-F1
#
_cell.length_a   1.000
_cell.length_b   1.000
_cell.length_c   1.000
_cell.angle_alpha   90.00
_cell.angle_beta   90.00
_cell.angle_gamma   90.00
#
_symmetry.space_group_name_H-M   'P 1'
#
loop_
_entity.id
_entity.type
_entity.pdbx_description
1 polymer ?
#
loop_
_entity_poly.entity_id
_entity_poly.type
_entity_poly.pdbx_seq_one_letter_code
_entity_poly.pdbx_strand_id
1 'polypeptide(L)'
;MVDSHSQIARLGEGLHETGRLSDAAIDRAIDALQNIRKKIKQHGVGRVRCIATEACRKADNGAEFIRRVHAETGLTFKIIGSKEEARLATIGCHDLIEPDAASVLVVDIGGGSTELSWVNADMARANGFRGLLEQAPILSWTSLPLGVVTLSEAFSHFDEGEGYPHMLDHARKVLNAWTGIEQVREAMGATGAHMIGTSGTVTCLAGVHLKLDRYRRDRVDGSWLSREESAATIQLLRDLGLDGRATLPTIGEERAGLMLSGCAIVEAVWEAFPAGRLRVADRGLREGLLLSMMYGPKKSKTRRRGRRGRKPAAGSATGDHEGDHNDG
;
A
#
# COMPACT_ATOMS: atom_id res chain seq x y z
N MET A 1 12.02 -12.59 -9.37
CA MET A 1 11.49 -11.31 -9.90
C MET A 1 12.20 -11.03 -11.21
N VAL A 2 11.49 -10.64 -12.27
CA VAL A 2 12.09 -10.42 -13.61
C VAL A 2 12.57 -8.98 -13.78
N ASP A 3 11.82 -8.00 -13.27
CA ASP A 3 12.19 -6.58 -13.23
C ASP A 3 11.46 -5.90 -12.05
N SER A 4 12.02 -4.80 -11.55
CA SER A 4 11.39 -3.89 -10.57
C SER A 4 11.71 -2.46 -10.96
N HIS A 5 10.70 -1.61 -10.97
CA HIS A 5 10.85 -0.19 -11.24
C HIS A 5 10.07 0.62 -10.20
N SER A 6 10.69 1.69 -9.72
CA SER A 6 10.12 2.64 -8.78
C SER A 6 10.59 4.02 -9.18
N GLN A 7 9.69 4.99 -9.16
CA GLN A 7 9.98 6.41 -9.40
C GLN A 7 9.13 7.23 -8.42
N ILE A 8 9.72 8.26 -7.83
CA ILE A 8 9.04 9.10 -6.84
C ILE A 8 8.27 10.20 -7.59
N ALA A 9 6.94 10.10 -7.61
CA ALA A 9 6.08 11.11 -8.24
C ALA A 9 5.55 12.17 -7.27
N ARG A 10 5.60 11.89 -5.95
CA ARG A 10 4.98 12.70 -4.88
C ARG A 10 3.53 13.10 -5.22
N LEU A 11 2.72 12.14 -5.67
CA LEU A 11 1.37 12.43 -6.19
C LEU A 11 0.46 13.14 -5.17
N GLY A 12 0.63 12.85 -3.87
CA GLY A 12 -0.14 13.46 -2.80
C GLY A 12 0.40 14.81 -2.31
N GLU A 13 1.39 15.40 -2.97
CA GLU A 13 1.95 16.70 -2.59
C GLU A 13 0.89 17.80 -2.63
N GLY A 14 0.77 18.58 -1.55
CA GLY A 14 -0.20 19.67 -1.38
C GLY A 14 -1.65 19.20 -1.25
N LEU A 15 -1.91 17.89 -1.21
CA LEU A 15 -3.27 17.33 -1.17
C LEU A 15 -3.98 17.65 0.15
N HIS A 16 -3.26 17.66 1.27
CA HIS A 16 -3.85 17.89 2.59
C HIS A 16 -4.47 19.29 2.69
N GLU A 17 -3.82 20.30 2.11
CA GLU A 17 -4.25 21.69 2.15
C GLU A 17 -5.29 22.00 1.08
N THR A 18 -5.14 21.46 -0.13
CA THR A 18 -5.95 21.85 -1.29
C THR A 18 -7.15 20.94 -1.54
N GLY A 19 -7.15 19.72 -0.99
CA GLY A 19 -8.13 18.68 -1.31
C GLY A 19 -8.00 18.10 -2.72
N ARG A 20 -6.98 18.51 -3.50
CA ARG A 20 -6.82 18.16 -4.91
C ARG A 20 -5.38 17.71 -5.21
N LEU A 21 -5.24 16.85 -6.21
CA LEU A 21 -3.93 16.57 -6.82
C LEU A 21 -3.53 17.77 -7.67
N SER A 22 -2.31 18.28 -7.49
CA SER A 22 -1.78 19.38 -8.30
C SER A 22 -1.47 18.94 -9.72
N ASP A 23 -1.57 19.85 -10.69
CA ASP A 23 -1.27 19.56 -12.10
C ASP A 23 0.19 19.09 -12.27
N ALA A 24 1.12 19.74 -11.57
CA ALA A 24 2.53 19.34 -11.57
C ALA A 24 2.75 17.90 -11.06
N ALA A 25 2.04 17.48 -10.00
CA ALA A 25 2.14 16.12 -9.49
C ALA A 25 1.48 15.10 -10.44
N ILE A 26 0.37 15.47 -11.08
CA ILE A 26 -0.29 14.66 -12.10
C ILE A 26 0.63 14.44 -13.31
N ASP A 27 1.25 15.50 -13.83
CA ASP A 27 2.11 15.42 -15.02
C ASP A 27 3.33 14.52 -14.74
N ARG A 28 4.02 14.70 -13.61
CA ARG A 28 5.12 13.82 -13.19
C ARG A 28 4.69 12.36 -13.07
N ALA A 29 3.50 12.11 -12.52
CA ALA A 29 2.98 10.75 -12.38
C ALA A 29 2.65 10.12 -13.75
N ILE A 30 2.08 10.89 -14.68
CA ILE A 30 1.80 10.43 -16.04
C ILE A 30 3.10 10.08 -16.77
N ASP A 31 4.12 10.93 -16.69
CA ASP A 31 5.43 10.68 -17.32
C ASP A 31 6.06 9.38 -16.82
N ALA A 32 6.04 9.15 -15.50
CA ALA A 32 6.51 7.90 -14.90
C ALA A 32 5.72 6.69 -15.42
N LEU A 33 4.38 6.81 -15.53
CA LEU A 33 3.51 5.75 -16.04
C LEU A 33 3.70 5.47 -17.53
N GLN A 34 4.02 6.49 -18.34
CA GLN A 34 4.37 6.30 -19.74
C GLN A 34 5.66 5.47 -19.88
N ASN A 35 6.66 5.72 -19.04
CA ASN A 35 7.89 4.92 -19.00
C ASN A 35 7.63 3.47 -18.58
N ILE A 36 6.79 3.26 -17.56
CA ILE A 36 6.34 1.93 -17.14
C ILE A 36 5.57 1.23 -18.27
N ARG A 37 4.70 1.94 -18.99
CA ARG A 37 3.95 1.38 -20.13
C ARG A 37 4.87 0.89 -21.24
N LYS A 38 5.93 1.64 -21.55
CA LYS A 38 6.95 1.22 -22.53
C LYS A 38 7.61 -0.09 -22.11
N LYS A 39 8.02 -0.22 -20.86
CA LYS A 39 8.60 -1.47 -20.30
C LYS A 39 7.63 -2.65 -20.36
N ILE A 40 6.37 -2.45 -19.94
CA ILE A 40 5.32 -3.47 -20.01
C ILE A 40 5.18 -4.02 -21.44
N LYS A 41 5.19 -3.13 -22.45
CA LYS A 41 5.13 -3.52 -23.87
C LYS A 41 6.40 -4.28 -24.30
N GLN A 42 7.59 -3.78 -23.96
CA GLN A 42 8.87 -4.40 -24.31
C GLN A 42 9.00 -5.82 -23.76
N HIS A 43 8.52 -6.06 -22.54
CA HIS A 43 8.53 -7.39 -21.92
C HIS A 43 7.36 -8.30 -22.36
N GLY A 44 6.46 -7.84 -23.24
CA GLY A 44 5.33 -8.65 -23.71
C GLY A 44 4.37 -9.08 -22.60
N VAL A 45 4.19 -8.26 -21.56
CA VAL A 45 3.41 -8.63 -20.37
C VAL A 45 1.93 -8.79 -20.73
N GLY A 46 1.41 -10.02 -20.66
CA GLY A 46 0.05 -10.35 -21.06
C GLY A 46 -1.06 -10.00 -20.05
N ARG A 47 -0.72 -9.81 -18.76
CA ARG A 47 -1.69 -9.42 -17.72
C ARG A 47 -1.13 -8.31 -16.85
N VAL A 48 -1.86 -7.20 -16.79
CA VAL A 48 -1.50 -6.02 -16.01
C VAL A 48 -2.64 -5.72 -15.04
N ARG A 49 -2.30 -5.40 -13.79
CA ARG A 49 -3.24 -4.86 -12.82
C ARG A 49 -2.62 -3.64 -12.19
N CYS A 50 -3.31 -2.51 -12.30
CA CYS A 50 -2.89 -1.24 -11.76
C CYS A 50 -3.82 -0.83 -10.62
N ILE A 51 -3.26 -0.39 -9.51
CA ILE A 51 -4.00 0.08 -8.35
C ILE A 51 -3.53 1.48 -7.98
N ALA A 52 -4.46 2.30 -7.50
CA ALA A 52 -4.20 3.60 -6.91
C ALA A 52 -4.71 3.57 -5.47
N THR A 53 -3.99 4.25 -4.58
CA THR A 53 -4.20 4.19 -3.13
C THR A 53 -4.72 5.52 -2.61
N GLU A 54 -4.35 5.86 -1.38
CA GLU A 54 -4.90 6.95 -0.61
C GLU A 54 -4.92 8.32 -1.31
N ALA A 55 -3.84 8.75 -1.97
CA ALA A 55 -3.81 10.09 -2.59
C ALA A 55 -4.97 10.26 -3.60
N CYS A 56 -5.19 9.27 -4.47
CA CYS A 56 -6.30 9.28 -5.42
C CYS A 56 -7.67 9.06 -4.76
N ARG A 57 -7.71 8.38 -3.60
CA ARG A 57 -8.95 8.17 -2.84
C ARG A 57 -9.41 9.44 -2.12
N LYS A 58 -8.46 10.24 -1.62
CA LYS A 58 -8.72 11.48 -0.88
C LYS A 58 -8.98 12.68 -1.79
N ALA A 59 -8.36 12.74 -2.96
CA ALA A 59 -8.47 13.90 -3.83
C ALA A 59 -9.81 14.00 -4.56
N ASP A 60 -10.39 15.20 -4.61
CA ASP A 60 -11.63 15.48 -5.35
C ASP A 60 -11.50 15.19 -6.85
N ASN A 61 -10.34 15.48 -7.42
CA ASN A 61 -9.99 15.19 -8.82
C ASN A 61 -9.31 13.83 -9.01
N GLY A 62 -9.31 12.94 -8.00
CA GLY A 62 -8.69 11.62 -8.09
C GLY A 62 -9.27 10.76 -9.23
N ALA A 63 -10.60 10.76 -9.40
CA ALA A 63 -11.25 10.03 -10.49
C ALA A 63 -10.92 10.60 -11.88
N GLU A 64 -10.68 11.91 -11.97
CA GLU A 64 -10.27 12.58 -13.20
C GLU A 64 -8.84 12.20 -13.59
N PHE A 65 -7.92 12.22 -12.63
CA PHE A 65 -6.56 11.74 -12.80
C PHE A 65 -6.53 10.31 -13.37
N ILE A 66 -7.35 9.39 -12.83
CA ILE A 66 -7.43 8.01 -13.33
C ILE A 66 -7.91 7.95 -14.80
N ARG A 67 -8.87 8.80 -15.18
CA ARG A 67 -9.32 8.89 -16.59
C ARG A 67 -8.20 9.40 -17.49
N ARG A 68 -7.47 10.43 -17.06
CA ARG A 68 -6.33 11.01 -17.78
C ARG A 68 -5.21 9.98 -17.97
N VAL A 69 -4.84 9.25 -16.92
CA VAL A 69 -3.88 8.13 -16.98
C VAL A 69 -4.29 7.11 -18.04
N HIS A 70 -5.57 6.72 -18.09
CA HIS A 70 -6.06 5.78 -19.09
C HIS A 70 -5.95 6.33 -20.51
N ALA A 71 -6.36 7.58 -20.73
CA ALA A 71 -6.30 8.23 -22.05
C ALA A 71 -4.87 8.33 -22.58
N GLU A 72 -3.89 8.68 -21.73
CA GLU A 72 -2.52 8.96 -22.16
C GLU A 72 -1.61 7.72 -22.18
N THR A 73 -1.86 6.75 -21.31
CA THR A 73 -0.97 5.57 -21.16
C THR A 73 -1.62 4.26 -21.60
N GLY A 74 -2.95 4.23 -21.70
CA GLY A 74 -3.75 3.02 -21.87
C GLY A 74 -3.80 2.11 -20.63
N LEU A 75 -3.22 2.52 -19.49
CA LEU A 75 -3.27 1.76 -18.25
C LEU A 75 -4.60 2.04 -17.53
N THR A 76 -5.30 0.98 -17.12
CA THR A 76 -6.54 1.12 -16.33
C THR A 76 -6.24 0.87 -14.86
N PHE A 77 -6.37 1.93 -14.06
CA PHE A 77 -6.19 1.88 -12.62
C PHE A 77 -7.52 1.68 -11.89
N LYS A 78 -7.47 0.95 -10.78
CA LYS A 78 -8.56 0.87 -9.81
C LYS A 78 -8.12 1.51 -8.49
N ILE A 79 -8.89 2.48 -8.00
CA ILE A 79 -8.71 2.99 -6.64
C ILE A 79 -9.16 1.90 -5.67
N ILE A 80 -8.28 1.50 -4.75
CA ILE A 80 -8.59 0.54 -3.70
C ILE A 80 -8.81 1.24 -2.36
N GLY A 81 -9.56 0.59 -1.47
CA GLY A 81 -9.76 1.08 -0.11
C GLY A 81 -8.63 0.63 0.81
N SER A 82 -8.45 1.33 1.92
CA SER A 82 -7.41 1.05 2.93
C SER A 82 -7.45 -0.39 3.46
N LYS A 83 -8.64 -0.99 3.61
CA LYS A 83 -8.77 -2.40 3.99
C LYS A 83 -8.08 -3.35 3.00
N GLU A 84 -8.22 -3.08 1.70
CA GLU A 84 -7.57 -3.89 0.67
C GLU A 84 -6.06 -3.61 0.62
N GLU A 85 -5.62 -2.38 0.93
CA GLU A 85 -4.18 -2.07 1.08
C GLU A 85 -3.56 -2.87 2.22
N ALA A 86 -4.12 -2.78 3.43
CA ALA A 86 -3.70 -3.54 4.61
C ALA A 86 -3.68 -5.06 4.33
N ARG A 87 -4.72 -5.57 3.66
CA ARG A 87 -4.80 -6.97 3.23
C ARG A 87 -3.67 -7.34 2.26
N LEU A 88 -3.45 -6.55 1.21
CA LEU A 88 -2.42 -6.85 0.21
C LEU A 88 -1.00 -6.70 0.80
N ALA A 89 -0.74 -5.70 1.64
CA ALA A 89 0.53 -5.56 2.35
C ALA A 89 0.81 -6.79 3.23
N THR A 90 -0.16 -7.22 4.03
CA THR A 90 -0.06 -8.44 4.84
C THR A 90 0.24 -9.69 4.00
N ILE A 91 -0.47 -9.86 2.88
CA ILE A 91 -0.22 -10.99 1.96
C ILE A 91 1.19 -10.90 1.36
N GLY A 92 1.63 -9.71 0.95
CA GLY A 92 2.97 -9.50 0.40
C GLY A 92 4.08 -9.86 1.38
N CYS A 93 3.84 -9.68 2.68
CA CYS A 93 4.78 -9.93 3.75
C CYS A 93 4.67 -11.32 4.39
N HIS A 94 3.74 -12.19 3.97
CA HIS A 94 3.41 -13.42 4.71
C HIS A 94 4.62 -14.35 4.98
N ASP A 95 5.55 -14.48 4.05
CA ASP A 95 6.77 -15.29 4.15
C ASP A 95 7.78 -14.76 5.19
N LEU A 96 7.54 -13.58 5.75
CA LEU A 96 8.38 -12.97 6.77
C LEU A 96 7.89 -13.25 8.21
N ILE A 97 6.73 -13.88 8.35
CA ILE A 97 6.19 -14.31 9.65
C ILE A 97 7.07 -15.45 10.18
N GLU A 98 7.74 -15.24 11.30
CA GLU A 98 8.54 -16.28 11.94
C GLU A 98 7.70 -17.52 12.32
N PRO A 99 8.24 -18.74 12.16
CA PRO A 99 7.51 -19.98 12.43
C PRO A 99 7.00 -20.11 13.87
N ASP A 100 7.71 -19.56 14.83
CA ASP A 100 7.41 -19.58 16.27
C ASP A 100 6.72 -18.31 16.77
N ALA A 101 6.43 -17.35 15.88
CA ALA A 101 5.76 -16.12 16.29
C ALA A 101 4.33 -16.41 16.77
N ALA A 102 3.97 -15.83 17.91
CA ALA A 102 2.60 -15.84 18.43
C ALA A 102 1.76 -14.70 17.82
N SER A 103 2.37 -13.53 17.63
CA SER A 103 1.71 -12.30 17.17
C SER A 103 2.62 -11.53 16.24
N VAL A 104 2.06 -10.95 15.17
CA VAL A 104 2.81 -10.11 14.23
C VAL A 104 2.07 -8.81 13.98
N LEU A 105 2.80 -7.70 13.94
CA LEU A 105 2.27 -6.41 13.49
C LEU A 105 2.93 -6.05 12.15
N VAL A 106 2.15 -6.03 11.07
CA VAL A 106 2.61 -5.52 9.77
C VAL A 106 2.41 -4.00 9.75
N VAL A 107 3.47 -3.28 9.42
CA VAL A 107 3.54 -1.81 9.39
C VAL A 107 3.93 -1.37 7.98
N ASP A 108 2.99 -0.80 7.23
CA ASP A 108 3.23 -0.27 5.88
C ASP A 108 3.21 1.25 5.91
N ILE A 109 4.37 1.88 5.75
CA ILE A 109 4.52 3.34 5.81
C ILE A 109 4.49 3.89 4.39
N GLY A 110 3.35 4.45 4.01
CA GLY A 110 3.13 5.09 2.72
C GLY A 110 3.45 6.59 2.69
N GLY A 111 3.13 7.20 1.55
CA GLY A 111 3.27 8.64 1.33
C GLY A 111 2.28 9.47 2.16
N GLY A 112 1.01 9.07 2.21
CA GLY A 112 -0.02 9.81 2.97
C GLY A 112 -0.63 9.06 4.16
N SER A 113 -0.35 7.76 4.27
CA SER A 113 -0.97 6.87 5.25
C SER A 113 0.05 5.88 5.78
N THR A 114 -0.28 5.30 6.94
CA THR A 114 0.40 4.15 7.50
C THR A 114 -0.66 3.11 7.85
N GLU A 115 -0.55 1.92 7.25
CA GLU A 115 -1.38 0.77 7.60
C GLU A 115 -0.72 -0.05 8.71
N LEU A 116 -1.50 -0.37 9.74
CA LEU A 116 -1.12 -1.30 10.81
C LEU A 116 -2.05 -2.50 10.76
N SER A 117 -1.50 -3.71 10.63
CA SER A 117 -2.28 -4.96 10.61
C SER A 117 -1.77 -5.92 11.67
N TRP A 118 -2.57 -6.16 12.70
CA TRP A 118 -2.31 -7.19 13.69
C TRP A 118 -2.70 -8.55 13.13
N VAL A 119 -1.72 -9.42 12.99
CA VAL A 119 -1.80 -10.71 12.32
C VAL A 119 -1.72 -11.84 13.34
N ASN A 120 -2.64 -12.80 13.20
CA ASN A 120 -2.58 -14.09 13.88
C ASN A 120 -1.63 -15.02 13.12
N ALA A 121 -0.45 -15.26 13.69
CA ALA A 121 0.57 -16.08 13.08
C ALA A 121 0.17 -17.57 12.97
N ASP A 122 -0.58 -18.10 13.94
CA ASP A 122 -1.11 -19.48 13.86
C ASP A 122 -2.07 -19.64 12.69
N MET A 123 -2.98 -18.67 12.50
CA MET A 123 -3.92 -18.69 11.37
C MET A 123 -3.19 -18.56 10.03
N ALA A 124 -2.14 -17.73 9.98
CA ALA A 124 -1.29 -17.59 8.79
C ALA A 124 -0.64 -18.94 8.41
N ARG A 125 -0.20 -19.72 9.41
CA ARG A 125 0.40 -21.05 9.23
C ARG A 125 -0.65 -22.11 8.86
N ALA A 126 -1.73 -22.21 9.63
CA ALA A 126 -2.72 -23.29 9.53
C ALA A 126 -3.48 -23.29 8.20
N ASN A 127 -3.80 -22.10 7.69
CA ASN A 127 -4.57 -21.96 6.45
C ASN A 127 -3.73 -22.18 5.18
N GLY A 128 -2.41 -22.29 5.33
CA GLY A 128 -1.45 -22.33 4.24
C GLY A 128 -1.55 -21.12 3.31
N PHE A 129 -0.75 -21.13 2.26
CA PHE A 129 -0.68 -19.99 1.34
C PHE A 129 -2.02 -19.68 0.65
N ARG A 130 -2.82 -20.70 0.29
CA ARG A 130 -4.11 -20.49 -0.36
C ARG A 130 -5.15 -19.91 0.59
N GLY A 131 -5.24 -20.41 1.82
CA GLY A 131 -6.20 -19.90 2.79
C GLY A 131 -5.86 -18.47 3.22
N LEU A 132 -4.57 -18.10 3.26
CA LEU A 132 -4.13 -16.71 3.45
C LEU A 132 -4.63 -15.76 2.34
N LEU A 133 -4.72 -16.23 1.10
CA LEU A 133 -5.26 -15.42 -0.01
C LEU A 133 -6.78 -15.26 0.05
N GLU A 134 -7.50 -16.27 0.54
CA GLU A 134 -8.95 -16.24 0.71
C GLU A 134 -9.34 -15.39 1.92
N GLN A 135 -8.68 -15.63 3.05
CA GLN A 135 -8.86 -14.90 4.30
C GLN A 135 -7.49 -14.53 4.87
N ALA A 136 -7.12 -13.27 4.71
CA ALA A 136 -5.89 -12.76 5.29
C ALA A 136 -5.92 -12.91 6.82
N PRO A 137 -4.80 -13.29 7.45
CA PRO A 137 -4.76 -13.66 8.86
C PRO A 137 -4.85 -12.46 9.83
N ILE A 138 -5.64 -11.44 9.50
CA ILE A 138 -5.70 -10.16 10.20
C ILE A 138 -6.78 -10.20 11.28
N LEU A 139 -6.38 -10.02 12.54
CA LEU A 139 -7.28 -9.91 13.69
C LEU A 139 -7.85 -8.49 13.83
N SER A 140 -7.00 -7.49 13.65
CA SER A 140 -7.37 -6.08 13.67
C SER A 140 -6.47 -5.30 12.73
N TRP A 141 -6.97 -4.20 12.18
CA TRP A 141 -6.18 -3.31 11.34
C TRP A 141 -6.67 -1.88 11.47
N THR A 142 -5.80 -0.94 11.11
CA THR A 142 -6.15 0.47 10.90
C THR A 142 -5.33 1.05 9.75
N SER A 143 -5.83 2.15 9.18
CA SER A 143 -5.11 2.99 8.23
C SER A 143 -5.11 4.39 8.80
N LEU A 144 -3.95 4.79 9.31
CA LEU A 144 -3.74 6.08 9.93
C LEU A 144 -3.46 7.11 8.82
N PRO A 145 -4.05 8.32 8.88
CA PRO A 145 -3.76 9.41 7.94
C PRO A 145 -2.39 10.04 8.26
N LEU A 146 -1.37 9.21 8.29
CA LEU A 146 -0.01 9.49 8.74
C LEU A 146 0.97 8.84 7.76
N GLY A 147 1.39 9.56 6.73
CA GLY A 147 2.45 9.13 5.82
C GLY A 147 3.60 10.12 5.75
N VAL A 148 4.70 9.73 5.10
CA VAL A 148 5.94 10.53 5.09
C VAL A 148 5.79 11.87 4.38
N VAL A 149 4.97 11.95 3.33
CA VAL A 149 4.69 13.19 2.61
C VAL A 149 3.79 14.08 3.45
N THR A 150 2.65 13.56 3.91
CA THR A 150 1.69 14.34 4.71
C THR A 150 2.30 14.86 6.00
N LEU A 151 3.14 14.06 6.66
CA LEU A 151 3.81 14.47 7.89
C LEU A 151 4.92 15.49 7.62
N SER A 152 5.69 15.32 6.54
CA SER A 152 6.71 16.30 6.16
C SER A 152 6.09 17.65 5.79
N GLU A 153 4.96 17.66 5.09
CA GLU A 153 4.25 18.89 4.72
C GLU A 153 3.64 19.59 5.93
N ALA A 154 2.98 18.84 6.82
CA ALA A 154 2.35 19.40 8.01
C ALA A 154 3.34 20.12 8.94
N PHE A 155 4.63 19.78 8.88
CA PHE A 155 5.69 20.34 9.71
C PHE A 155 6.78 21.07 8.89
N SER A 156 6.53 21.40 7.62
CA SER A 156 7.51 22.05 6.74
C SER A 156 7.86 23.49 7.12
N HIS A 157 7.15 24.07 8.09
CA HIS A 157 7.39 25.41 8.63
C HIS A 157 8.45 25.43 9.74
N PHE A 158 8.90 24.26 10.20
CA PHE A 158 10.02 24.11 11.13
C PHE A 158 11.30 23.78 10.38
N ASP A 159 12.44 24.21 10.92
CA ASP A 159 13.73 23.64 10.56
C ASP A 159 13.78 22.15 10.97
N GLU A 160 14.51 21.31 10.22
CA GLU A 160 14.46 19.84 10.41
C GLU A 160 14.72 19.36 11.85
N GLY A 161 15.69 19.99 12.52
CA GLY A 161 16.06 19.65 13.90
C GLY A 161 14.95 19.97 14.91
N GLU A 162 14.24 21.08 14.70
CA GLU A 162 13.13 21.54 15.54
C GLU A 162 11.83 20.80 15.22
N GLY A 163 11.60 20.48 13.95
CA GLY A 163 10.39 19.79 13.49
C GLY A 163 10.32 18.33 13.94
N TYR A 164 11.45 17.66 14.13
CA TYR A 164 11.47 16.22 14.45
C TYR A 164 10.69 15.84 15.73
N PRO A 165 10.89 16.49 16.90
CA PRO A 165 10.08 16.22 18.08
C PRO A 165 8.58 16.45 17.87
N HIS A 166 8.21 17.46 17.08
CA HIS A 166 6.81 17.76 16.77
C HIS A 166 6.18 16.70 15.86
N MET A 167 6.91 16.23 14.84
CA MET A 167 6.50 15.12 13.98
C MET A 167 6.29 13.84 14.81
N LEU A 168 7.21 13.54 15.72
CA LEU A 168 7.13 12.38 16.60
C LEU A 168 5.93 12.45 17.56
N ASP A 169 5.72 13.59 18.20
CA ASP A 169 4.55 13.82 19.07
C ASP A 169 3.22 13.69 18.30
N HIS A 170 3.15 14.22 17.08
CA HIS A 170 1.99 14.05 16.22
C HIS A 170 1.76 12.59 15.84
N ALA A 171 2.81 11.88 15.42
CA ALA A 171 2.74 10.45 15.09
C ALA A 171 2.26 9.63 16.29
N ARG A 172 2.77 9.89 17.51
CA ARG A 172 2.30 9.28 18.76
C ARG A 172 0.80 9.51 18.97
N LYS A 173 0.32 10.75 18.85
CA LYS A 173 -1.09 11.10 19.05
C LYS A 173 -2.00 10.37 18.06
N VAL A 174 -1.65 10.38 16.77
CA VAL A 174 -2.44 9.71 15.73
C VAL A 174 -2.47 8.19 15.95
N LEU A 175 -1.32 7.59 16.31
CA LEU A 175 -1.23 6.16 16.53
C LEU A 175 -1.99 5.72 17.78
N ASN A 176 -1.90 6.47 18.88
CA ASN A 176 -2.67 6.24 20.11
C ASN A 176 -4.19 6.36 19.92
N ALA A 177 -4.65 7.02 18.85
CA ALA A 177 -6.07 7.09 18.52
C ALA A 177 -6.61 5.81 17.85
N TRP A 178 -5.76 4.81 17.56
CA TRP A 178 -6.22 3.54 17.02
C TRP A 178 -7.12 2.79 18.02
N THR A 179 -8.39 2.63 17.64
CA THR A 179 -9.34 1.81 18.39
C THR A 179 -8.85 0.36 18.47
N GLY A 180 -8.61 -0.10 19.70
CA GLY A 180 -8.11 -1.44 19.97
C GLY A 180 -6.59 -1.54 20.12
N ILE A 181 -5.88 -0.40 20.22
CA ILE A 181 -4.42 -0.39 20.37
C ILE A 181 -3.93 -1.17 21.59
N GLU A 182 -4.64 -1.13 22.72
CA GLU A 182 -4.22 -1.81 23.95
C GLU A 182 -4.20 -3.34 23.80
N GLN A 183 -5.17 -3.93 23.09
CA GLN A 183 -5.15 -5.36 22.78
C GLN A 183 -3.96 -5.73 21.89
N VAL A 184 -3.61 -4.86 20.95
CA VAL A 184 -2.44 -5.06 20.10
C VAL A 184 -1.15 -4.91 20.91
N ARG A 185 -1.06 -3.94 21.82
CA ARG A 185 0.07 -3.75 22.73
C ARG A 185 0.33 -4.98 23.58
N GLU A 186 -0.72 -5.51 24.20
CA GLU A 186 -0.65 -6.73 25.01
C GLU A 186 -0.15 -7.91 24.17
N ALA A 187 -0.75 -8.13 22.99
CA ALA A 187 -0.34 -9.21 22.10
C ALA A 187 1.09 -9.06 21.58
N MET A 188 1.55 -7.83 21.35
CA MET A 188 2.93 -7.53 20.94
C MET A 188 3.96 -7.65 22.08
N GLY A 189 3.52 -7.76 23.33
CA GLY A 189 4.36 -8.08 24.48
C GLY A 189 4.60 -9.58 24.70
N ALA A 190 3.90 -10.44 23.96
CA ALA A 190 4.07 -11.89 24.06
C ALA A 190 5.44 -12.36 23.54
N THR A 191 5.96 -13.45 24.11
CA THR A 191 7.18 -14.09 23.61
C THR A 191 7.03 -14.49 22.15
N GLY A 192 8.03 -14.18 21.32
CA GLY A 192 8.01 -14.45 19.88
C GLY A 192 7.25 -13.41 19.04
N ALA A 193 6.63 -12.39 19.65
CA ALA A 193 6.01 -11.31 18.89
C ALA A 193 7.04 -10.43 18.18
N HIS A 194 6.77 -10.08 16.93
CA HIS A 194 7.64 -9.21 16.14
C HIS A 194 6.86 -8.33 15.16
N MET A 195 7.50 -7.26 14.69
CA MET A 195 6.93 -6.41 13.65
C MET A 195 7.47 -6.81 12.28
N ILE A 196 6.70 -6.55 11.23
CA ILE A 196 7.18 -6.55 9.85
C ILE A 196 6.98 -5.15 9.29
N GLY A 197 8.07 -4.43 9.03
CA GLY A 197 8.01 -3.09 8.43
C GLY A 197 8.28 -3.14 6.94
N THR A 198 7.43 -2.50 6.13
CA THR A 198 7.58 -2.42 4.67
C THR A 198 7.68 -0.97 4.18
N SER A 199 7.91 -0.80 2.88
CA SER A 199 8.02 0.46 2.14
C SER A 199 9.40 1.14 2.21
N GLY A 200 9.51 2.29 1.57
CA GLY A 200 10.76 3.02 1.35
C GLY A 200 11.48 3.40 2.65
N THR A 201 10.76 3.91 3.64
CA THR A 201 11.34 4.31 4.94
C THR A 201 12.08 3.17 5.62
N VAL A 202 11.40 2.04 5.81
CA VAL A 202 11.96 0.89 6.55
C VAL A 202 13.12 0.27 5.77
N THR A 203 12.99 0.14 4.44
CA THR A 203 14.07 -0.40 3.60
C THR A 203 15.29 0.52 3.51
N CYS A 204 15.10 1.84 3.53
CA CYS A 204 16.19 2.82 3.61
C CYS A 204 16.90 2.75 4.97
N LEU A 205 16.15 2.72 6.08
CA LEU A 205 16.72 2.56 7.43
C LEU A 205 17.59 1.30 7.52
N ALA A 206 17.06 0.17 7.05
CA ALA A 206 17.81 -1.08 7.01
C ALA A 206 19.08 -0.97 6.16
N GLY A 207 19.00 -0.31 5.00
CA GLY A 207 20.16 -0.11 4.13
C GLY A 207 21.28 0.71 4.78
N VAL A 208 20.92 1.75 5.55
CA VAL A 208 21.87 2.57 6.31
C VAL A 208 22.44 1.80 7.48
N HIS A 209 21.60 1.11 8.25
CA HIS A 209 22.01 0.26 9.37
C HIS A 209 23.03 -0.81 8.92
N LEU A 210 22.75 -1.47 7.80
CA LEU A 210 23.61 -2.47 7.19
C LEU A 210 24.86 -1.89 6.48
N LYS A 211 24.99 -0.54 6.45
CA LYS A 211 26.10 0.21 5.84
C LYS A 211 26.35 -0.19 4.39
N LEU A 212 25.28 -0.30 3.60
CA LEU A 212 25.40 -0.72 2.21
C LEU A 212 25.96 0.40 1.33
N ASP A 213 26.86 0.04 0.43
CA ASP A 213 27.46 0.91 -0.59
C ASP A 213 26.52 1.25 -1.75
N ARG A 214 25.43 0.48 -1.88
CA ARG A 214 24.29 0.70 -2.79
C ARG A 214 23.09 -0.10 -2.31
N TYR A 215 21.91 0.24 -2.81
CA TYR A 215 20.71 -0.54 -2.49
C TYR A 215 20.82 -2.00 -2.96
N ARG A 216 20.61 -2.95 -2.03
CA ARG A 216 20.72 -4.40 -2.22
C ARG A 216 19.49 -5.10 -1.64
N ARG A 217 18.49 -5.41 -2.47
CA ARG A 217 17.27 -6.11 -2.02
C ARG A 217 17.58 -7.43 -1.31
N ASP A 218 18.54 -8.20 -1.81
CA ASP A 218 18.97 -9.49 -1.26
C ASP A 218 19.57 -9.40 0.16
N ARG A 219 19.92 -8.19 0.61
CA ARG A 219 20.45 -7.92 1.95
C ARG A 219 19.44 -7.23 2.85
N VAL A 220 18.57 -6.42 2.27
CA VAL A 220 17.56 -5.63 2.99
C VAL A 220 16.33 -6.48 3.31
N ASP A 221 15.79 -7.21 2.33
CA ASP A 221 14.57 -7.99 2.51
C ASP A 221 14.79 -9.18 3.45
N GLY A 222 13.93 -9.29 4.47
CA GLY A 222 14.00 -10.31 5.50
C GLY A 222 15.04 -10.06 6.60
N SER A 223 15.83 -8.99 6.52
CA SER A 223 16.77 -8.59 7.58
C SER A 223 16.03 -8.17 8.85
N TRP A 224 16.74 -8.22 9.97
CA TRP A 224 16.23 -7.80 11.27
C TRP A 224 16.79 -6.44 11.64
N LEU A 225 15.95 -5.65 12.32
CA LEU A 225 16.32 -4.39 12.95
C LEU A 225 15.75 -4.37 14.37
N SER A 226 16.62 -4.29 15.36
CA SER A 226 16.22 -4.06 16.76
C SER A 226 15.79 -2.61 16.98
N ARG A 227 15.16 -2.35 18.14
CA ARG A 227 14.80 -1.00 18.55
C ARG A 227 16.04 -0.11 18.68
N GLU A 228 17.10 -0.65 19.26
CA GLU A 228 18.37 0.05 19.51
C GLU A 228 19.08 0.39 18.19
N GLU A 229 19.14 -0.56 17.26
CA GLU A 229 19.72 -0.35 15.93
C GLU A 229 18.91 0.66 15.11
N SER A 230 17.58 0.59 15.20
CA SER A 230 16.68 1.56 14.60
C SER A 230 16.93 2.96 15.17
N ALA A 231 16.97 3.10 16.50
CA ALA A 231 17.21 4.38 17.18
C ALA A 231 18.59 4.97 16.85
N ALA A 232 19.64 4.14 16.84
CA ALA A 232 20.98 4.58 16.46
C ALA A 232 21.04 5.05 15.00
N THR A 233 20.34 4.35 14.10
CA THR A 233 20.28 4.73 12.68
C THR A 233 19.49 6.03 12.50
N ILE A 234 18.38 6.19 13.20
CA ILE A 234 17.59 7.43 13.20
C ILE A 234 18.44 8.60 13.71
N GLN A 235 19.18 8.42 14.80
CA GLN A 235 20.05 9.47 15.34
C GLN A 235 21.14 9.88 14.33
N LEU A 236 21.80 8.91 13.68
CA LEU A 236 22.76 9.18 12.61
C LEU A 236 22.14 10.02 11.48
N LEU A 237 20.92 9.69 11.06
CA LEU A 237 20.21 10.41 10.00
C LEU A 237 19.84 11.84 10.41
N ARG A 238 19.54 12.07 11.70
CA ARG A 238 19.32 13.41 12.24
C ARG A 238 20.62 14.22 12.23
N ASP A 239 21.72 13.63 12.68
CA ASP A 239 23.03 14.30 12.78
C ASP A 239 23.61 14.68 11.41
N LEU A 240 23.34 13.86 10.38
CA LEU A 240 23.80 14.13 9.02
C LEU A 240 23.10 15.32 8.34
N GLY A 241 21.90 15.71 8.80
CA GLY A 241 21.07 16.70 8.10
C GLY A 241 20.65 16.29 6.69
N LEU A 242 19.95 17.18 5.99
CA LEU A 242 19.43 16.93 4.64
C LEU A 242 20.52 16.53 3.63
N ASP A 243 21.57 17.36 3.55
CA ASP A 243 22.65 17.19 2.58
C ASP A 243 23.41 15.88 2.83
N GLY A 244 23.73 15.58 4.10
CA GLY A 244 24.39 14.34 4.45
C GLY A 244 23.55 13.11 4.09
N ARG A 245 22.23 13.14 4.37
CA ARG A 245 21.33 12.04 4.00
C ARG A 245 21.22 11.84 2.48
N ALA A 246 21.25 12.93 1.70
CA ALA A 246 21.20 12.86 0.24
C ALA A 246 22.40 12.10 -0.36
N THR A 247 23.56 12.14 0.31
CA THR A 247 24.75 11.38 -0.11
C THR A 247 24.70 9.89 0.22
N LEU A 248 23.78 9.44 1.08
CA LEU A 248 23.72 8.03 1.49
C LEU A 248 23.22 7.15 0.33
N PRO A 249 23.97 6.10 -0.07
CA PRO A 249 23.65 5.31 -1.27
C PRO A 249 22.28 4.60 -1.26
N THR A 250 21.73 4.36 -0.07
CA THR A 250 20.43 3.69 0.11
C THR A 250 19.26 4.66 0.26
N ILE A 251 19.51 5.97 0.30
CA ILE A 251 18.50 7.03 0.43
C ILE A 251 18.44 7.85 -0.87
N GLY A 252 19.55 8.51 -1.21
CA GLY A 252 19.63 9.43 -2.35
C GLY A 252 18.84 10.73 -2.18
N GLU A 253 19.08 11.68 -3.09
CA GLU A 253 18.50 13.03 -3.06
C GLU A 253 16.96 13.04 -3.00
N GLU A 254 16.29 12.24 -3.83
CA GLU A 254 14.83 12.28 -3.94
C GLU A 254 14.10 11.91 -2.63
N ARG A 255 14.72 11.09 -1.78
CA ARG A 255 14.17 10.60 -0.51
C ARG A 255 14.67 11.32 0.72
N ALA A 256 15.82 12.00 0.64
CA ALA A 256 16.49 12.58 1.81
C ALA A 256 15.58 13.51 2.63
N GLY A 257 14.76 14.32 1.95
CA GLY A 257 13.82 15.25 2.60
C GLY A 257 12.60 14.59 3.25
N LEU A 258 12.25 13.36 2.88
CA LEU A 258 11.13 12.61 3.47
C LEU A 258 11.59 11.63 4.56
N MET A 259 12.89 11.49 4.77
CA MET A 259 13.42 10.43 5.62
C MET A 259 13.08 10.68 7.10
N LEU A 260 13.21 11.92 7.59
CA LEU A 260 12.99 12.22 9.00
C LEU A 260 11.52 12.06 9.43
N SER A 261 10.56 12.40 8.57
CA SER A 261 9.14 12.15 8.84
C SER A 261 8.87 10.64 8.92
N GLY A 262 9.47 9.85 8.03
CA GLY A 262 9.43 8.39 8.12
C GLY A 262 10.06 7.83 9.40
N CYS A 263 11.21 8.36 9.82
CA CYS A 263 11.86 8.01 11.08
C CYS A 263 10.96 8.28 12.29
N ALA A 264 10.28 9.43 12.33
CA ALA A 264 9.37 9.79 13.40
C ALA A 264 8.18 8.81 13.50
N ILE A 265 7.65 8.34 12.36
CA ILE A 265 6.60 7.29 12.34
C ILE A 265 7.14 5.97 12.87
N VAL A 266 8.33 5.54 12.43
CA VAL A 266 8.96 4.30 12.90
C VAL A 266 9.23 4.34 14.40
N GLU A 267 9.74 5.47 14.91
CA GLU A 267 9.99 5.67 16.33
C GLU A 267 8.70 5.64 17.16
N ALA A 268 7.64 6.31 16.70
CA ALA A 268 6.32 6.25 17.35
C ALA A 268 5.75 4.83 17.41
N VAL A 269 5.93 4.04 16.34
CA VAL A 269 5.52 2.63 16.30
C VAL A 269 6.32 1.79 17.32
N TRP A 270 7.65 1.97 17.37
CA TRP A 270 8.50 1.28 18.35
C TRP A 270 8.16 1.62 19.80
N GLU A 271 7.77 2.86 20.08
CA GLU A 271 7.36 3.27 21.42
C GLU A 271 5.98 2.72 21.79
N ALA A 272 5.09 2.60 20.81
CA ALA A 272 3.74 2.14 21.06
C ALA A 272 3.64 0.64 21.26
N PHE A 273 4.52 -0.18 20.67
CA PHE A 273 4.42 -1.64 20.74
C PHE A 273 5.71 -2.26 21.30
N PRO A 274 5.65 -3.05 22.39
CA PRO A 274 6.81 -3.63 23.05
C PRO A 274 7.41 -4.85 22.31
N ALA A 275 7.34 -4.86 20.97
CA ALA A 275 7.89 -5.93 20.15
C ALA A 275 9.41 -5.99 20.28
N GLY A 276 9.99 -7.21 20.23
CA GLY A 276 11.44 -7.36 20.40
C GLY A 276 12.26 -6.95 19.17
N ARG A 277 11.72 -7.15 17.96
CA ARG A 277 12.43 -6.90 16.69
C ARG A 277 11.46 -6.53 15.56
N LEU A 278 11.98 -5.84 14.56
CA LEU A 278 11.29 -5.53 13.30
C LEU A 278 11.99 -6.28 12.17
N ARG A 279 11.22 -7.03 11.38
CA ARG A 279 11.68 -7.64 10.15
C ARG A 279 11.42 -6.71 8.97
N VAL A 280 12.45 -6.44 8.19
CA VAL A 280 12.37 -5.52 7.06
C VAL A 280 11.81 -6.26 5.86
N ALA A 281 10.82 -5.67 5.20
CA ALA A 281 10.22 -6.19 4.01
C ALA A 281 10.48 -5.21 2.85
N ASP A 282 11.26 -5.63 1.84
CA ASP A 282 11.23 -4.98 0.52
C ASP A 282 10.16 -5.65 -0.35
N ARG A 283 9.04 -5.98 0.27
CA ARG A 283 7.87 -6.62 -0.30
C ARG A 283 6.66 -6.06 0.43
N GLY A 284 5.53 -5.92 -0.26
CA GLY A 284 4.33 -5.38 0.37
C GLY A 284 3.15 -5.41 -0.58
N LEU A 285 2.47 -4.27 -0.71
CA LEU A 285 1.29 -4.10 -1.56
C LEU A 285 1.46 -4.68 -2.98
N ARG A 286 2.62 -4.44 -3.63
CA ARG A 286 2.91 -4.90 -5.00
C ARG A 286 3.00 -6.42 -5.08
N GLU A 287 3.75 -7.05 -4.18
CA GLU A 287 3.88 -8.50 -4.07
C GLU A 287 2.54 -9.14 -3.69
N GLY A 288 1.80 -8.57 -2.74
CA GLY A 288 0.48 -9.06 -2.38
C GLY A 288 -0.52 -9.01 -3.54
N LEU A 289 -0.46 -7.96 -4.37
CA LEU A 289 -1.25 -7.85 -5.59
C LEU A 289 -0.87 -8.94 -6.59
N LEU A 290 0.43 -9.14 -6.81
CA LEU A 290 0.95 -10.15 -7.72
C LEU A 290 0.57 -11.57 -7.28
N LEU A 291 0.76 -11.90 -6.00
CA LEU A 291 0.37 -13.19 -5.40
C LEU A 291 -1.14 -13.42 -5.54
N SER A 292 -1.95 -12.39 -5.28
CA SER A 292 -3.40 -12.43 -5.49
C SER A 292 -3.79 -12.63 -6.96
N MET A 293 -3.00 -12.12 -7.92
CA MET A 293 -3.26 -12.34 -9.35
C MET A 293 -2.86 -13.74 -9.81
N MET A 294 -1.77 -14.28 -9.26
CA MET A 294 -1.24 -15.59 -9.64
C MET A 294 -2.09 -16.73 -9.05
N TYR A 295 -2.50 -16.57 -7.79
CA TYR A 295 -3.03 -17.66 -6.99
C TYR A 295 -4.40 -17.39 -6.39
N GLY A 296 -4.91 -16.16 -6.49
CA GLY A 296 -6.25 -15.84 -6.00
C GLY A 296 -7.36 -16.57 -6.77
N PRO A 297 -8.56 -16.70 -6.17
CA PRO A 297 -9.67 -17.41 -6.78
C PRO A 297 -10.01 -16.83 -8.15
N LYS A 298 -10.07 -17.71 -9.17
CA LYS A 298 -10.48 -17.32 -10.52
C LYS A 298 -11.92 -16.84 -10.44
N LYS A 299 -12.19 -15.59 -10.83
CA LYS A 299 -13.58 -15.11 -10.97
C LYS A 299 -14.33 -16.07 -11.90
N SER A 300 -15.35 -16.73 -11.36
CA SER A 300 -16.31 -17.50 -12.15
C SER A 300 -16.82 -16.60 -13.28
N LYS A 301 -16.65 -17.02 -14.53
CA LYS A 301 -17.29 -16.36 -15.66
C LYS A 301 -18.78 -16.56 -15.47
N THR A 302 -19.48 -15.58 -14.90
CA THR A 302 -20.94 -15.55 -14.92
C THR A 302 -21.35 -15.61 -16.39
N ARG A 303 -21.78 -16.79 -16.86
CA ARG A 303 -22.35 -16.95 -18.20
C ARG A 303 -23.53 -15.98 -18.24
N ARG A 304 -23.38 -14.87 -18.95
CA ARG A 304 -24.50 -14.05 -19.43
C ARG A 304 -25.37 -15.02 -20.24
N ARG A 305 -26.38 -15.61 -19.58
CA ARG A 305 -27.43 -16.37 -20.25
C ARG A 305 -28.13 -15.35 -21.14
N GLY A 306 -27.77 -15.38 -22.43
CA GLY A 306 -28.39 -14.56 -23.46
C GLY A 306 -29.89 -14.82 -23.39
N ARG A 307 -30.63 -13.80 -23.00
CA ARG A 307 -32.08 -13.73 -23.15
C ARG A 307 -32.32 -13.68 -24.66
N ARG A 308 -32.38 -14.85 -25.30
CA ARG A 308 -32.76 -14.99 -26.70
C ARG A 308 -34.16 -14.41 -26.83
N GLY A 309 -34.25 -13.29 -27.55
CA GLY A 309 -35.50 -12.62 -27.84
C GLY A 309 -36.48 -13.59 -28.49
N ARG A 310 -37.67 -13.71 -27.91
CA ARG A 310 -38.84 -14.20 -28.61
C ARG A 310 -39.14 -13.16 -29.70
N LYS A 311 -38.97 -13.52 -30.97
CA LYS A 311 -39.46 -12.72 -32.10
C LYS A 311 -41.00 -12.64 -32.02
N PRO A 312 -41.62 -11.50 -32.36
CA PRO A 312 -43.05 -11.45 -32.60
C PRO A 312 -43.33 -12.09 -33.97
N ALA A 313 -44.29 -13.01 -34.03
CA ALA A 313 -44.82 -13.51 -35.29
C ALA A 313 -45.84 -12.49 -35.81
N ALA A 314 -45.61 -11.97 -37.01
CA ALA A 314 -46.56 -11.17 -37.76
C ALA A 314 -46.82 -11.86 -39.11
N GLY A 315 -48.09 -11.92 -39.49
CA GLY A 315 -48.57 -12.16 -40.84
C GLY A 315 -49.32 -13.48 -41.04
N SER A 316 -50.64 -13.43 -41.22
CA SER A 316 -51.27 -13.23 -42.53
C SER A 316 -52.80 -13.21 -42.40
N ALA A 317 -53.42 -12.22 -43.05
CA ALA A 317 -54.87 -12.10 -43.23
C ALA A 317 -55.35 -12.88 -44.45
N THR A 318 -56.53 -13.50 -44.33
CA THR A 318 -57.57 -13.82 -45.35
C THR A 318 -58.71 -14.43 -44.50
N GLY A 319 -59.95 -13.97 -44.48
CA GLY A 319 -60.84 -13.63 -45.58
C GLY A 319 -62.11 -14.46 -45.36
N ASP A 320 -63.20 -13.75 -45.06
CA ASP A 320 -64.61 -14.05 -45.31
C ASP A 320 -65.43 -15.17 -44.61
N HIS A 321 -66.62 -14.70 -44.23
CA HIS A 321 -67.96 -15.31 -44.20
C HIS A 321 -68.52 -16.02 -42.96
N GLU A 322 -69.60 -15.37 -42.49
CA GLU A 322 -70.89 -15.90 -42.06
C GLU A 322 -71.10 -16.48 -40.65
N GLY A 323 -72.11 -15.92 -39.98
CA GLY A 323 -73.16 -16.76 -39.42
C GLY A 323 -73.38 -16.70 -37.92
N ASP A 324 -74.21 -15.72 -37.53
CA ASP A 324 -75.37 -15.90 -36.65
C ASP A 324 -75.26 -16.20 -35.13
N HIS A 325 -76.13 -15.45 -34.44
CA HIS A 325 -76.93 -15.82 -33.26
C HIS A 325 -76.34 -15.75 -31.82
N ASN A 326 -76.72 -14.65 -31.16
CA ASN A 326 -77.77 -14.59 -30.12
C ASN A 326 -77.45 -14.79 -28.62
N ASP A 327 -77.98 -13.83 -27.86
CA ASP A 327 -78.49 -13.80 -26.48
C ASP A 327 -77.60 -14.00 -25.24
N GLY A 328 -77.72 -13.04 -24.32
CA GLY A 328 -77.36 -13.14 -22.90
C GLY A 328 -76.88 -11.85 -22.26
#